data_AF-A0A1E5VAH1-F1
#
_entry.id   AF-A0A1E5VAH1-F1
#
_cell.length_a   1.000
_cell.length_b   1.000
_cell.length_c   1.000
_cell.angle_alpha   90.00
_cell.angle_beta   90.00
_cell.angle_gamma   90.00
#
_symmetry.space_group_name_H-M   'P 1'
#
loop_
_entity.id
_entity.type
_entity.pdbx_description
1 polymer ?
#
loop_
_entity_poly.entity_id
_entity_poly.type
_entity_poly.pdbx_seq_one_letter_code
_entity_poly.pdbx_strand_id
1 'polypeptide(L)'
;MMENNGEKQRRHFVLVHGLCHGTWCWYKVATVLESAGRRVTALDLPACGASAVRAEECSRPLLSAVATAPPGEEVVLVGHRFGGHNLALPMQAHPEKVAFAVFVPAPVPVAGRPMSAVLKQHLKGDSAPNYFLDCTFGIVERGSENPTETFLVGPEWMSAQPSRVQDLTLARTLVRPAQMFLRDEAMTGEKVLTKDRYGAVTRVFVVAEEDKTWPAEQQRRVATSRGPGVEKQRQHHHFVLVHGVCHGAWCWYKVATVLSSAGHRVTALDMAACGARPGRAEEVPSFEEYSRPLLDAVAALPPGEKAVLVGHSFGGQSLALAMERYPDRVAVAVFVSAAMPAAGKPMTLVFEQVLQEQQPADFYLDCKIETSGDPQHPVETLQFGPRYLEQRLYQLSPPEDLTLAMAAVRPSRRFLNDATMEGIVLTAERYGAVRRAYIVAEEDASWSAEFQRRMASWNPGTEVRGLQGADHMPMLSKPRELSKLLLEIADKYS
;
A
#
# COMPACT_ATOMS: atom_id res chain seq x y z
N MET A 1 1.09 -33.02 -23.68
CA MET A 1 0.74 -31.61 -23.93
C MET A 1 1.64 -30.78 -23.05
N MET A 2 2.52 -29.99 -23.64
CA MET A 2 3.46 -29.14 -22.91
C MET A 2 2.69 -27.99 -22.26
N GLU A 3 2.82 -27.85 -20.95
CA GLU A 3 2.33 -26.71 -20.20
C GLU A 3 3.06 -25.45 -20.65
N ASN A 4 2.29 -24.52 -21.20
CA ASN A 4 2.74 -23.18 -21.54
C ASN A 4 2.86 -22.39 -20.23
N ASN A 5 3.95 -22.61 -19.49
CA ASN A 5 4.37 -21.74 -18.40
C ASN A 5 4.67 -20.38 -19.00
N GLY A 6 3.71 -19.45 -18.94
CA GLY A 6 3.92 -18.07 -19.38
C GLY A 6 5.12 -17.50 -18.64
N GLU A 7 6.26 -17.40 -19.32
CA GLU A 7 7.44 -16.72 -18.81
C GLU A 7 7.02 -15.30 -18.44
N LYS A 8 6.93 -15.02 -17.13
CA LYS A 8 6.77 -13.65 -16.66
C LYS A 8 7.95 -12.85 -17.23
N GLN A 9 7.68 -11.99 -18.19
CA GLN A 9 8.66 -11.11 -18.82
C GLN A 9 9.55 -10.50 -17.73
N ARG A 10 10.84 -10.86 -17.75
CA ARG A 10 11.80 -10.38 -16.76
C ARG A 10 12.07 -8.91 -17.05
N ARG A 11 11.78 -8.07 -16.06
CA ARG A 11 11.96 -6.62 -16.13
C ARG A 11 13.12 -6.21 -15.25
N HIS A 12 14.04 -5.46 -15.84
CA HIS A 12 15.18 -4.86 -15.15
C HIS A 12 14.90 -3.37 -14.92
N PHE A 13 14.88 -2.94 -13.66
CA PHE A 13 14.65 -1.56 -13.30
C PHE A 13 15.97 -0.79 -13.23
N VAL A 14 16.11 0.26 -14.02
CA VAL A 14 17.26 1.17 -13.96
C VAL A 14 16.80 2.48 -13.32
N LEU A 15 17.31 2.78 -12.12
CA LEU A 15 16.89 3.91 -11.29
C LEU A 15 17.93 5.05 -11.39
N VAL A 16 17.47 6.24 -11.77
CA VAL A 16 18.33 7.41 -12.03
C VAL A 16 17.91 8.56 -11.12
N HIS A 17 18.81 9.02 -10.26
CA HIS A 17 18.53 10.06 -9.26
C HIS A 17 18.47 11.47 -9.88
N GLY A 18 17.93 12.42 -9.12
CA GLY A 18 17.90 13.85 -9.48
C GLY A 18 19.21 14.57 -9.18
N LEU A 19 19.33 15.83 -9.60
CA LEU A 19 20.52 16.66 -9.33
C LEU A 19 20.87 16.67 -7.82
N CYS A 20 22.16 16.74 -7.49
CA CYS A 20 22.71 16.76 -6.12
C CYS A 20 22.49 15.49 -5.27
N HIS A 21 21.72 14.51 -5.76
CA HIS A 21 21.50 13.22 -5.11
C HIS A 21 22.46 12.15 -5.64
N GLY A 22 22.35 10.94 -5.10
CA GLY A 22 23.01 9.74 -5.59
C GLY A 22 22.07 8.54 -5.53
N THR A 23 22.57 7.37 -5.89
CA THR A 23 21.86 6.06 -5.85
C THR A 23 21.15 5.79 -4.53
N TRP A 24 21.71 6.30 -3.42
CA TRP A 24 21.16 6.19 -2.09
C TRP A 24 19.70 6.67 -1.99
N CYS A 25 19.23 7.62 -2.81
CA CYS A 25 17.85 8.10 -2.70
C CYS A 25 16.81 7.05 -3.13
N TRP A 26 17.26 6.00 -3.84
CA TRP A 26 16.42 4.93 -4.32
C TRP A 26 16.36 3.71 -3.41
N TYR A 27 17.12 3.67 -2.31
CA TYR A 27 17.31 2.44 -1.52
C TYR A 27 15.99 1.76 -1.14
N LYS A 28 14.98 2.52 -0.68
CA LYS A 28 13.66 1.97 -0.32
C LYS A 28 12.93 1.37 -1.51
N VAL A 29 12.95 2.06 -2.66
CA VAL A 29 12.30 1.60 -3.90
C VAL A 29 13.02 0.37 -4.43
N ALA A 30 14.36 0.39 -4.44
CA ALA A 30 15.19 -0.74 -4.82
C ALA A 30 14.89 -1.97 -3.95
N THR A 31 14.88 -1.82 -2.62
CA THR A 31 14.56 -2.91 -1.69
C THR A 31 13.18 -3.52 -1.97
N VAL A 32 12.15 -2.69 -2.22
CA VAL A 32 10.80 -3.19 -2.53
C VAL A 32 10.78 -3.94 -3.85
N LEU A 33 11.45 -3.44 -4.88
CA LEU A 33 11.52 -4.09 -6.20
C LEU A 33 12.31 -5.41 -6.14
N GLU A 34 13.46 -5.42 -5.46
CA GLU A 34 14.31 -6.61 -5.27
C GLU A 34 13.59 -7.68 -4.45
N SER A 35 12.89 -7.29 -3.39
CA SER A 35 12.06 -8.20 -2.59
C SER A 35 10.91 -8.82 -3.41
N ALA A 36 10.47 -8.13 -4.48
CA ALA A 36 9.50 -8.66 -5.44
C ALA A 36 10.16 -9.50 -6.56
N GLY A 37 11.43 -9.88 -6.41
CA GLY A 37 12.19 -10.67 -7.38
C GLY A 37 12.56 -9.91 -8.66
N ARG A 38 12.58 -8.57 -8.63
CA ARG A 38 12.98 -7.75 -9.78
C ARG A 38 14.47 -7.43 -9.73
N ARG A 39 15.13 -7.45 -10.88
CA ARG A 39 16.50 -6.95 -11.01
C ARG A 39 16.48 -5.43 -10.96
N VAL A 40 17.35 -4.83 -10.15
CA VAL A 40 17.46 -3.37 -10.00
C VAL A 40 18.90 -2.93 -10.23
N THR A 41 19.08 -1.79 -10.89
CA THR A 41 20.36 -1.09 -10.98
C THR A 41 20.10 0.39 -10.72
N ALA A 42 20.53 0.87 -9.56
CA ALA A 42 20.59 2.30 -9.30
C ALA A 42 21.92 2.83 -9.84
N LEU A 43 21.88 3.94 -10.58
CA LEU A 43 23.06 4.57 -11.17
C LEU A 43 23.34 5.93 -10.54
N ASP A 44 24.62 6.19 -10.23
CA ASP A 44 25.09 7.55 -9.94
C ASP A 44 25.39 8.25 -11.26
N LEU A 45 24.72 9.38 -11.51
CA LEU A 45 25.03 10.23 -12.65
C LEU A 45 26.44 10.82 -12.48
N PRO A 46 27.21 10.97 -13.58
CA PRO A 46 28.50 11.65 -13.52
C PRO A 46 28.41 13.04 -12.90
N ALA A 47 29.48 13.42 -12.17
CA ALA A 47 29.58 14.64 -11.35
C ALA A 47 28.40 14.91 -10.39
N CYS A 48 27.68 13.86 -9.95
CA CYS A 48 26.73 13.89 -8.84
C CYS A 48 27.11 12.87 -7.77
N GLY A 49 26.77 13.14 -6.50
CA GLY A 49 26.96 12.18 -5.41
C GLY A 49 28.43 11.82 -5.18
N ALA A 50 28.74 10.52 -5.12
CA ALA A 50 30.10 9.97 -4.95
C ALA A 50 30.76 9.57 -6.29
N SER A 51 30.21 10.00 -7.43
CA SER A 51 30.68 9.57 -8.74
C SER A 51 32.12 10.04 -9.01
N ALA A 52 32.99 9.09 -9.34
CA ALA A 52 34.36 9.36 -9.82
C ALA A 52 34.40 9.71 -11.33
N VAL A 53 33.25 9.66 -12.02
CA VAL A 53 33.14 9.87 -13.46
C VAL A 53 33.03 11.37 -13.74
N ARG A 54 33.88 11.85 -14.64
CA ARG A 54 33.90 13.25 -15.06
C ARG A 54 32.62 13.66 -15.80
N ALA A 55 32.33 14.95 -15.75
CA ALA A 55 31.17 15.61 -16.32
C ALA A 55 30.89 15.28 -17.79
N GLU A 56 31.95 15.05 -18.58
CA GLU A 56 31.89 14.90 -20.03
C GLU A 56 31.38 13.53 -20.50
N GLU A 57 31.17 12.56 -19.60
CA GLU A 57 30.68 11.21 -19.92
C GLU A 57 29.26 10.93 -19.40
N CYS A 58 28.43 11.97 -19.20
CA CYS A 58 27.14 11.91 -18.51
C CYS A 58 26.19 10.79 -18.98
N SER A 59 26.19 10.49 -20.28
CA SER A 59 25.29 9.51 -20.90
C SER A 59 25.76 8.06 -20.78
N ARG A 60 27.07 7.84 -20.58
CA ARG A 60 27.71 6.54 -20.79
C ARG A 60 27.29 5.47 -19.77
N PRO A 61 27.21 5.74 -18.45
CA PRO A 61 26.74 4.75 -17.49
C PRO A 61 25.29 4.33 -17.73
N LEU A 62 24.42 5.30 -18.05
CA LEU A 62 23.01 5.06 -18.33
C LEU A 62 22.80 4.29 -19.63
N LEU A 63 23.48 4.68 -20.71
CA LEU A 63 23.45 3.96 -21.99
C LEU A 63 24.00 2.54 -21.84
N SER A 64 25.11 2.37 -21.12
CA SER A 64 25.71 1.06 -20.86
C SER A 64 24.77 0.14 -20.10
N ALA A 65 24.09 0.63 -19.07
CA ALA A 65 23.15 -0.17 -18.28
C ALA A 65 21.99 -0.73 -19.13
N VAL A 66 21.54 0.02 -20.14
CA VAL A 66 20.49 -0.44 -21.07
C VAL A 66 21.08 -1.33 -22.17
N ALA A 67 22.22 -0.97 -22.72
CA ALA A 67 22.88 -1.72 -23.79
C ALA A 67 23.28 -3.14 -23.34
N THR A 68 23.70 -3.29 -22.09
CA THR A 68 24.14 -4.56 -21.49
C THR A 68 23.03 -5.42 -20.89
N ALA A 69 21.77 -4.97 -20.98
CA ALA A 69 20.62 -5.75 -20.53
C ALA A 69 20.59 -7.12 -21.27
N PRO A 70 20.41 -8.24 -20.53
CA PRO A 70 20.42 -9.58 -21.12
C PRO A 70 19.36 -9.75 -22.24
N PRO A 71 19.62 -10.59 -23.26
CA PRO A 71 18.61 -10.92 -24.25
C PRO A 71 17.32 -11.46 -23.61
N GLY A 72 16.17 -10.90 -23.97
CA GLY A 72 14.86 -11.28 -23.43
C GLY A 72 14.42 -10.50 -22.18
N GLU A 73 15.28 -9.67 -21.59
CA GLU A 73 14.90 -8.73 -20.53
C GLU A 73 14.57 -7.35 -21.11
N GLU A 74 13.42 -6.80 -20.74
CA GLU A 74 13.09 -5.42 -21.05
C GLU A 74 13.45 -4.51 -19.88
N VAL A 75 13.99 -3.33 -20.20
CA VAL A 75 14.39 -2.33 -19.21
C VAL A 75 13.23 -1.40 -18.89
N VAL A 76 12.95 -1.24 -17.60
CA VAL A 76 12.09 -0.17 -17.07
C VAL A 76 12.99 0.95 -16.57
N LEU A 77 12.95 2.08 -17.26
CA LEU A 77 13.70 3.27 -16.87
C LEU A 77 12.90 4.06 -15.84
N VAL A 78 13.51 4.42 -14.71
CA VAL A 78 12.88 5.25 -13.68
C VAL A 78 13.80 6.40 -13.34
N GLY A 79 13.32 7.64 -13.43
CA GLY A 79 14.16 8.80 -13.24
C GLY A 79 13.48 9.92 -12.47
N HIS A 80 14.18 10.44 -11.47
CA HIS A 80 13.73 11.56 -10.65
C HIS A 80 14.35 12.87 -11.15
N ARG A 81 13.55 13.94 -11.30
CA ARG A 81 14.03 15.28 -11.68
C ARG A 81 14.99 15.24 -12.88
N PHE A 82 16.24 15.65 -12.71
CA PHE A 82 17.25 15.67 -13.76
C PHE A 82 17.58 14.26 -14.29
N GLY A 83 17.55 13.22 -13.45
CA GLY A 83 17.68 11.83 -13.89
C GLY A 83 16.55 11.38 -14.79
N GLY A 84 15.32 11.86 -14.53
CA GLY A 84 14.17 11.64 -15.41
C GLY A 84 14.36 12.29 -16.78
N HIS A 85 14.93 13.50 -16.81
CA HIS A 85 15.26 14.16 -18.07
C HIS A 85 16.26 13.35 -18.92
N ASN A 86 17.28 12.77 -18.27
CA ASN A 86 18.32 11.97 -18.93
C ASN A 86 17.85 10.61 -19.48
N LEU A 87 16.66 10.13 -19.08
CA LEU A 87 16.07 8.90 -19.65
C LEU A 87 15.86 9.00 -21.16
N ALA A 88 15.74 10.20 -21.71
CA ALA A 88 15.57 10.36 -23.15
C ALA A 88 16.75 9.83 -23.98
N LEU A 89 17.96 9.77 -23.41
CA LEU A 89 19.16 9.28 -24.08
C LEU A 89 19.07 7.77 -24.39
N PRO A 90 18.85 6.86 -23.41
CA PRO A 90 18.65 5.46 -23.71
C PRO A 90 17.34 5.18 -24.46
N MET A 91 16.28 5.96 -24.26
CA MET A 91 15.05 5.84 -25.05
C MET A 91 15.30 6.13 -26.55
N GLN A 92 16.21 7.05 -26.86
CA GLN A 92 16.63 7.31 -28.23
C GLN A 92 17.58 6.22 -28.74
N ALA A 93 18.58 5.82 -27.95
CA ALA A 93 19.64 4.91 -28.38
C ALA A 93 19.17 3.45 -28.49
N HIS A 94 18.29 3.00 -27.60
CA HIS A 94 17.85 1.60 -27.49
C HIS A 94 16.33 1.50 -27.20
N PRO A 95 15.45 2.13 -27.99
CA PRO A 95 14.00 2.07 -27.77
C PRO A 95 13.47 0.64 -27.72
N GLU A 96 14.07 -0.28 -28.49
CA GLU A 96 13.72 -1.70 -28.56
C GLU A 96 14.00 -2.48 -27.27
N LYS A 97 14.86 -1.95 -26.38
CA LYS A 97 15.16 -2.57 -25.09
C LYS A 97 14.34 -1.99 -23.94
N VAL A 98 13.63 -0.89 -24.15
CA VAL A 98 12.92 -0.16 -23.09
C VAL A 98 11.43 -0.50 -23.14
N ALA A 99 10.93 -1.21 -22.11
CA ALA A 99 9.51 -1.50 -21.97
C ALA A 99 8.68 -0.22 -21.83
N PHE A 100 9.08 0.63 -20.88
CA PHE A 100 8.51 1.96 -20.63
C PHE A 100 9.43 2.76 -19.71
N ALA A 101 9.23 4.09 -19.72
CA ALA A 101 9.94 5.03 -18.87
C ALA A 101 9.01 5.67 -17.83
N VAL A 102 9.44 5.70 -16.57
CA VAL A 102 8.74 6.29 -15.42
C VAL A 102 9.44 7.58 -15.01
N PHE A 103 8.73 8.69 -15.15
CA PHE A 103 9.18 10.02 -14.77
C PHE A 103 8.62 10.35 -13.38
N VAL A 104 9.51 10.56 -12.41
CA VAL A 104 9.19 10.92 -11.01
C VAL A 104 9.56 12.39 -10.83
N PRO A 105 8.60 13.26 -10.47
CA PRO A 105 8.54 14.68 -10.86
C PRO A 105 9.73 15.16 -11.69
N ALA A 106 9.70 14.90 -13.00
CA ALA A 106 10.84 15.13 -13.89
C ALA A 106 10.49 15.95 -15.13
N PRO A 107 11.36 16.88 -15.57
CA PRO A 107 11.18 17.57 -16.85
C PRO A 107 11.26 16.57 -18.01
N VAL A 108 10.24 16.53 -18.86
CA VAL A 108 10.16 15.60 -20.00
C VAL A 108 10.59 16.29 -21.30
N PRO A 109 11.66 15.81 -21.97
CA PRO A 109 12.08 16.29 -23.28
C PRO A 109 10.99 16.19 -24.36
N VAL A 110 11.19 16.90 -25.48
CA VAL A 110 10.26 16.90 -26.62
C VAL A 110 10.99 16.39 -27.85
N ALA A 111 10.40 15.40 -28.53
CA ALA A 111 10.94 14.92 -29.80
C ALA A 111 11.07 16.07 -30.81
N GLY A 112 12.19 16.14 -31.51
CA GLY A 112 12.50 17.19 -32.49
C GLY A 112 12.95 18.51 -31.86
N ARG A 113 13.22 18.57 -30.55
CA ARG A 113 13.85 19.72 -29.89
C ARG A 113 15.09 19.28 -29.12
N PRO A 114 16.10 20.16 -28.97
CA PRO A 114 17.24 19.87 -28.11
C PRO A 114 16.76 19.70 -26.66
N MET A 115 17.34 18.74 -25.94
CA MET A 115 17.00 18.45 -24.54
C MET A 115 17.17 19.68 -23.64
N SER A 116 18.19 20.50 -23.92
CA SER A 116 18.44 21.77 -23.24
C SER A 116 17.28 22.78 -23.31
N ALA A 117 16.37 22.69 -24.29
CA ALA A 117 15.24 23.62 -24.42
C ALA A 117 14.27 23.54 -23.23
N VAL A 118 13.96 22.33 -22.76
CA VAL A 118 13.03 22.12 -21.63
C VAL A 118 13.65 22.56 -20.31
N LEU A 119 14.96 22.35 -20.14
CA LEU A 119 15.71 22.81 -18.98
C LEU A 119 15.79 24.33 -18.93
N LYS A 120 16.10 24.99 -20.05
CA LYS A 120 16.11 26.45 -20.14
C LYS A 120 14.75 27.05 -19.77
N GLN A 121 13.65 26.41 -20.17
CA GLN A 121 12.30 26.86 -19.79
C GLN A 121 12.01 26.68 -18.29
N HIS A 122 12.42 25.55 -17.70
CA HIS A 122 12.27 25.31 -16.26
C HIS A 122 13.16 26.22 -15.41
N LEU A 123 14.31 26.65 -15.94
CA LEU A 123 15.26 27.54 -15.27
C LEU A 123 14.93 29.04 -15.46
N LYS A 124 14.21 29.43 -16.52
CA LYS A 124 13.91 30.84 -16.86
C LYS A 124 12.50 31.34 -16.49
N GLY A 125 11.58 30.48 -16.09
CA GLY A 125 10.18 30.90 -15.85
C GLY A 125 10.03 31.72 -14.56
N ASP A 126 9.09 32.68 -14.55
CA ASP A 126 8.53 33.33 -13.35
C ASP A 126 7.90 32.33 -12.34
N SER A 127 7.86 31.05 -12.70
CA SER A 127 7.46 29.90 -11.90
C SER A 127 8.63 29.07 -11.39
N ALA A 128 9.89 29.50 -11.57
CA ALA A 128 10.99 28.96 -10.79
C ALA A 128 10.62 29.23 -9.32
N PRO A 129 10.38 28.19 -8.49
CA PRO A 129 10.12 28.43 -7.09
C PRO A 129 11.24 29.31 -6.56
N ASN A 130 10.92 30.33 -5.76
CA ASN A 130 11.90 31.13 -5.03
C ASN A 130 12.90 30.28 -4.19
N TYR A 131 12.74 28.96 -4.17
CA TYR A 131 13.62 27.96 -3.56
C TYR A 131 14.77 27.47 -4.45
N PHE A 132 14.78 27.71 -5.78
CA PHE A 132 16.01 27.53 -6.58
C PHE A 132 17.06 28.61 -6.26
N LEU A 133 16.63 29.71 -5.62
CA LEU A 133 17.48 30.83 -5.18
C LEU A 133 18.21 30.56 -3.85
N ASP A 134 17.82 29.52 -3.10
CA ASP A 134 18.53 29.09 -1.88
C ASP A 134 19.59 28.00 -2.18
N CYS A 135 19.69 27.62 -3.46
CA CYS A 135 20.89 27.01 -3.98
C CYS A 135 21.91 28.13 -4.21
N THR A 136 22.92 28.24 -3.35
CA THR A 136 24.03 29.16 -3.61
C THR A 136 24.69 28.79 -4.94
N PHE A 137 24.52 29.63 -5.96
CA PHE A 137 25.39 29.65 -7.13
C PHE A 137 26.75 30.16 -6.67
N GLY A 138 27.60 29.22 -6.24
CA GLY A 138 28.99 29.48 -5.90
C GLY A 138 29.34 29.16 -4.46
N ILE A 139 30.06 28.06 -4.28
CA ILE A 139 31.40 28.12 -3.68
C ILE A 139 32.31 27.36 -4.64
N VAL A 140 33.19 28.12 -5.29
CA VAL A 140 34.24 27.67 -6.19
C VAL A 140 35.18 26.77 -5.39
N GLU A 141 35.26 25.47 -5.72
CA GLU A 141 36.53 24.76 -5.50
C GLU A 141 37.59 25.54 -6.26
N ARG A 142 38.61 26.05 -5.56
CA ARG A 142 39.75 26.75 -6.19
C ARG A 142 40.30 25.86 -7.31
N GLY A 143 39.99 26.22 -8.56
CA GLY A 143 40.37 25.46 -9.76
C GLY A 143 39.26 25.24 -10.79
N SER A 144 37.98 25.49 -10.46
CA SER A 144 36.88 25.44 -11.45
C SER A 144 36.85 26.72 -12.30
N GLU A 145 37.00 26.58 -13.62
CA GLU A 145 37.03 27.69 -14.58
C GLU A 145 35.65 28.36 -14.80
N ASN A 146 34.52 27.85 -14.25
CA ASN A 146 33.21 28.50 -14.41
C ASN A 146 32.19 28.19 -13.29
N PRO A 147 31.85 29.16 -12.40
CA PRO A 147 30.92 28.98 -11.28
C PRO A 147 29.43 28.85 -11.64
N THR A 148 29.02 29.13 -12.88
CA THR A 148 27.60 29.30 -13.28
C THR A 148 26.84 27.99 -13.53
N GLU A 149 27.51 26.83 -13.48
CA GLU A 149 26.90 25.53 -13.83
C GLU A 149 26.84 24.54 -12.65
N THR A 150 27.28 24.96 -11.46
CA THR A 150 27.33 24.14 -10.24
C THR A 150 26.19 24.49 -9.28
N PHE A 151 25.39 23.48 -8.91
CA PHE A 151 24.27 23.61 -7.97
C PHE A 151 24.62 22.96 -6.63
N LEU A 152 24.28 23.67 -5.55
CA LEU A 152 24.44 23.24 -4.16
C LEU A 152 23.10 23.37 -3.45
N VAL A 153 22.71 22.38 -2.65
CA VAL A 153 21.50 22.47 -1.81
C VAL A 153 21.90 23.07 -0.47
N GLY A 154 21.31 24.21 -0.10
CA GLY A 154 21.62 24.93 1.13
C GLY A 154 21.18 24.20 2.43
N PRO A 155 21.82 24.49 3.59
CA PRO A 155 21.44 23.91 4.88
C PRO A 155 20.02 24.29 5.34
N GLU A 156 19.56 25.49 5.02
CA GLU A 156 18.23 26.01 5.39
C GLU A 156 17.12 25.21 4.69
N TRP A 157 17.30 24.88 3.40
CA TRP A 157 16.40 24.00 2.65
C TRP A 157 16.22 22.61 3.30
N MET A 158 17.29 22.04 3.87
CA MET A 158 17.27 20.76 4.58
C MET A 158 16.74 20.85 6.02
N SER A 159 16.35 22.04 6.49
CA SER A 159 15.84 22.24 7.86
C SER A 159 14.34 22.49 7.92
N ALA A 160 13.72 22.92 6.81
CA ALA A 160 12.31 23.30 6.73
C ALA A 160 11.33 22.14 6.45
N GLN A 161 11.79 20.88 6.42
CA GLN A 161 10.98 19.75 5.98
C GLN A 161 10.64 18.78 7.12
N PRO A 162 9.34 18.49 7.35
CA PRO A 162 8.90 17.46 8.29
C PRO A 162 9.05 16.07 7.64
N SER A 163 10.27 15.69 7.24
CA SER A 163 10.53 14.31 6.83
C SER A 163 10.83 13.46 8.06
N ARG A 164 10.64 12.13 7.93
CA ARG A 164 11.08 11.18 8.96
C ARG A 164 12.57 11.43 9.22
N VAL A 165 12.92 11.71 10.47
CA VAL A 165 14.26 12.15 10.94
C VAL A 165 15.43 11.39 10.30
N GLN A 166 15.25 10.10 10.00
CA GLN A 166 16.25 9.23 9.37
C GLN A 166 16.57 9.59 7.91
N ASP A 167 15.57 9.89 7.08
CA ASP A 167 15.79 10.23 5.66
C ASP A 167 16.48 11.60 5.52
N LEU A 168 16.13 12.52 6.42
CA LEU A 168 16.76 13.83 6.48
C LEU A 168 18.24 13.74 6.86
N THR A 169 18.55 12.86 7.81
CA THR A 169 19.94 12.59 8.24
C THR A 169 20.76 12.02 7.09
N LEU A 170 20.20 11.07 6.35
CA LEU A 170 20.85 10.49 5.17
C LEU A 170 21.10 11.56 4.10
N ALA A 171 20.09 12.38 3.80
CA ALA A 171 20.20 13.47 2.83
C ALA A 171 21.28 14.48 3.22
N ARG A 172 21.30 14.96 4.48
CA ARG A 172 22.34 15.87 4.99
C ARG A 172 23.75 15.29 4.87
N THR A 173 23.87 13.98 4.99
CA THR A 173 25.15 13.29 4.94
C THR A 173 25.64 13.04 3.51
N LEU A 174 24.73 12.80 2.55
CA LEU A 174 25.07 12.27 1.22
C LEU A 174 24.75 13.20 0.04
N VAL A 175 23.98 14.27 0.23
CA VAL A 175 23.78 15.29 -0.81
C VAL A 175 25.11 15.99 -1.11
N ARG A 176 25.41 16.18 -2.39
CA ARG A 176 26.67 16.77 -2.86
C ARG A 176 26.40 17.83 -3.94
N PRO A 177 27.32 18.79 -4.15
CA PRO A 177 27.26 19.66 -5.31
C PRO A 177 27.17 18.83 -6.59
N ALA A 178 26.44 19.34 -7.58
CA ALA A 178 26.32 18.69 -8.88
C ALA A 178 26.41 19.73 -9.99
N GLN A 179 27.06 19.36 -11.09
CA GLN A 179 27.18 20.23 -12.27
C GLN A 179 26.11 19.84 -13.31
N MET A 180 25.44 20.85 -13.88
CA MET A 180 24.53 20.62 -15.01
C MET A 180 25.30 20.68 -16.32
N PHE A 181 25.24 19.61 -17.12
CA PHE A 181 26.01 19.47 -18.36
C PHE A 181 25.29 20.08 -19.57
N LEU A 182 24.97 21.37 -19.50
CA LEU A 182 24.23 22.09 -20.54
C LEU A 182 24.98 22.22 -21.88
N ARG A 183 26.25 21.77 -21.94
CA ARG A 183 27.12 21.83 -23.12
C ARG A 183 27.40 20.47 -23.76
N ASP A 184 26.94 19.38 -23.15
CA ASP A 184 27.04 18.04 -23.74
C ASP A 184 26.34 18.03 -25.11
N GLU A 185 26.98 17.45 -26.12
CA GLU A 185 26.44 17.38 -27.49
C GLU A 185 25.10 16.64 -27.51
N ALA A 186 24.94 15.60 -26.68
CA ALA A 186 23.69 14.88 -26.51
C ALA A 186 22.58 15.75 -25.91
N MET A 187 22.93 16.83 -25.21
CA MET A 187 21.99 17.78 -24.60
C MET A 187 21.69 18.99 -25.49
N THR A 188 22.65 19.39 -26.32
CA THR A 188 22.62 20.63 -27.12
C THR A 188 22.31 20.42 -28.59
N GLY A 189 22.51 19.23 -29.14
CA GLY A 189 22.26 18.92 -30.54
C GLY A 189 20.80 19.14 -30.94
N GLU A 190 20.57 19.84 -32.05
CA GLU A 190 19.22 20.27 -32.48
C GLU A 190 18.28 19.10 -32.87
N LYS A 191 18.81 17.89 -33.12
CA LYS A 191 18.05 16.75 -33.66
C LYS A 191 18.21 15.43 -32.86
N VAL A 192 18.60 15.50 -31.59
CA VAL A 192 18.95 14.28 -30.81
C VAL A 192 17.76 13.33 -30.60
N LEU A 193 16.55 13.84 -30.38
CA LEU A 193 15.37 13.01 -30.07
C LEU A 193 14.42 12.94 -31.26
N THR A 194 14.10 11.72 -31.73
CA THR A 194 13.20 11.52 -32.87
C THR A 194 11.87 10.90 -32.45
N LYS A 195 10.82 11.13 -33.26
CA LYS A 195 9.46 10.62 -32.95
C LYS A 195 9.37 9.09 -33.04
N ASP A 196 10.10 8.51 -33.97
CA ASP A 196 10.16 7.07 -34.26
C ASP A 196 10.96 6.27 -33.21
N ARG A 197 11.87 6.91 -32.47
CA ARG A 197 12.71 6.25 -31.45
C ARG A 197 12.32 6.68 -30.04
N TYR A 198 12.78 7.85 -29.59
CA TYR A 198 12.39 8.41 -28.30
C TYR A 198 10.86 8.48 -28.15
N GLY A 199 10.16 8.96 -29.19
CA GLY A 199 8.70 9.08 -29.18
C GLY A 199 7.96 7.74 -29.00
N ALA A 200 8.52 6.63 -29.50
CA ALA A 200 7.89 5.31 -29.50
C ALA A 200 7.84 4.63 -28.12
N VAL A 201 8.68 5.05 -27.18
CA VAL A 201 8.70 4.46 -25.83
C VAL A 201 7.50 4.95 -25.00
N THR A 202 6.78 3.99 -24.39
CA THR A 202 5.66 4.28 -23.48
C THR A 202 6.14 5.01 -22.22
N ARG A 203 5.37 5.99 -21.76
CA ARG A 203 5.73 6.84 -20.61
C ARG A 203 4.69 6.74 -19.51
N VAL A 204 5.17 6.68 -18.27
CA VAL A 204 4.38 6.84 -17.05
C VAL A 204 4.92 8.06 -16.33
N PHE A 205 4.04 8.98 -15.95
CA PHE A 205 4.41 10.14 -15.15
C PHE A 205 3.82 9.99 -13.75
N VAL A 206 4.67 10.03 -12.73
CA VAL A 206 4.24 10.00 -11.32
C VAL A 206 4.12 11.43 -10.84
N VAL A 207 2.90 11.83 -10.48
CA VAL A 207 2.65 13.13 -9.87
C VAL A 207 2.88 13.00 -8.36
N ALA A 208 3.80 13.79 -7.82
CA ALA A 208 3.97 13.91 -6.37
C ALA A 208 3.07 15.05 -5.87
N GLU A 209 1.91 14.69 -5.31
CA GLU A 209 0.85 15.65 -4.97
C GLU A 209 1.28 16.67 -3.89
N GLU A 210 2.11 16.21 -2.95
CA GLU A 210 2.63 16.99 -1.82
C GLU A 210 4.02 17.62 -2.12
N ASP A 211 4.46 17.64 -3.37
CA ASP A 211 5.74 18.27 -3.74
C ASP A 211 5.65 19.79 -3.62
N LYS A 212 6.32 20.32 -2.58
CA LYS A 212 6.40 21.75 -2.30
C LYS A 212 7.29 22.52 -3.27
N THR A 213 8.18 21.83 -3.99
CA THR A 213 9.15 22.43 -4.92
C THR A 213 8.64 22.46 -6.35
N TRP A 214 7.68 21.61 -6.70
CA TRP A 214 7.07 21.59 -8.02
C TRP A 214 5.59 21.24 -7.88
N PRO A 215 4.68 22.22 -7.89
CA PRO A 215 3.26 21.98 -7.62
C PRO A 215 2.65 20.92 -8.55
N ALA A 216 1.79 20.07 -8.00
CA ALA A 216 1.15 18.96 -8.71
C ALA A 216 0.44 19.40 -10.00
N GLU A 217 -0.18 20.58 -10.02
CA GLU A 217 -0.82 21.15 -11.21
C GLU A 217 0.21 21.38 -12.33
N GLN A 218 1.39 21.90 -12.02
CA GLN A 218 2.45 22.13 -13.00
C GLN A 218 3.04 20.80 -13.49
N GLN A 219 3.19 19.81 -12.61
CA GLN A 219 3.59 18.46 -12.98
C GLN A 219 2.59 17.83 -13.98
N ARG A 220 1.28 17.94 -13.71
CA ARG A 220 0.21 17.47 -14.60
C ARG A 220 0.24 18.19 -15.95
N ARG A 221 0.48 19.50 -15.99
CA ARG A 221 0.66 20.26 -17.25
C ARG A 221 1.82 19.70 -18.07
N VAL A 222 2.96 19.36 -17.43
CA VAL A 222 4.08 18.73 -18.13
C VAL A 222 3.71 17.34 -18.63
N ALA A 223 3.08 16.49 -17.82
CA ALA A 223 2.66 15.16 -18.22
C ALA A 223 1.69 15.16 -19.41
N THR A 224 0.68 16.04 -19.39
CA THR A 224 -0.36 16.15 -20.43
C THR A 224 0.12 16.85 -21.70
N SER A 225 1.11 17.74 -21.62
CA SER A 225 1.72 18.41 -22.79
C SER A 225 2.44 17.48 -23.77
N ARG A 226 2.45 16.16 -23.50
CA ARG A 226 3.18 15.14 -24.26
C ARG A 226 2.25 14.14 -24.97
N GLY A 227 0.93 14.32 -24.90
CA GLY A 227 -0.05 13.52 -25.63
C GLY A 227 -1.24 13.09 -24.77
N PRO A 228 -2.24 12.43 -25.37
CA PRO A 228 -3.36 11.87 -24.61
C PRO A 228 -2.84 10.80 -23.66
N GLY A 229 -3.02 11.02 -22.36
CA GLY A 229 -2.68 10.08 -21.31
C GLY A 229 -3.90 9.78 -20.45
N VAL A 230 -3.93 8.59 -19.84
CA VAL A 230 -4.93 8.26 -18.81
C VAL A 230 -4.31 8.62 -17.46
N GLU A 231 -4.82 9.68 -16.83
CA GLU A 231 -4.49 9.96 -15.44
C GLU A 231 -5.26 8.96 -14.56
N LYS A 232 -4.53 8.09 -13.86
CA LYS A 232 -5.10 7.30 -12.78
C LYS A 232 -5.00 8.13 -11.51
N GLN A 233 -6.12 8.73 -11.10
CA GLN A 233 -6.20 9.33 -9.77
C GLN A 233 -6.18 8.24 -8.70
N ARG A 234 -5.58 8.56 -7.55
CA ARG A 234 -5.73 7.71 -6.36
C ARG A 234 -7.19 7.73 -5.94
N GLN A 235 -7.78 6.55 -5.81
CA GLN A 235 -9.12 6.45 -5.25
C GLN A 235 -9.03 6.61 -3.72
N HIS A 236 -9.82 7.52 -3.16
CA HIS A 236 -9.90 7.72 -1.72
C HIS A 236 -11.02 6.87 -1.13
N HIS A 237 -10.64 5.71 -0.62
CA HIS A 237 -11.54 4.81 0.10
C HIS A 237 -11.71 5.19 1.57
N HIS A 238 -12.88 4.83 2.12
CA HIS A 238 -13.12 4.79 3.55
C HIS A 238 -13.19 3.35 4.04
N PHE A 239 -12.18 2.93 4.80
CA PHE A 239 -12.11 1.61 5.43
C PHE A 239 -12.71 1.65 6.82
N VAL A 240 -13.67 0.76 7.10
CA VAL A 240 -14.19 0.53 8.45
C VAL A 240 -13.71 -0.85 8.91
N LEU A 241 -12.88 -0.88 9.94
CA LEU A 241 -12.17 -2.07 10.41
C LEU A 241 -12.83 -2.62 11.68
N VAL A 242 -13.20 -3.89 11.67
CA VAL A 242 -13.96 -4.56 12.74
C VAL A 242 -13.17 -5.77 13.26
N HIS A 243 -12.88 -5.76 14.56
CA HIS A 243 -12.07 -6.78 15.22
C HIS A 243 -12.83 -8.09 15.49
N GLY A 244 -12.07 -9.15 15.78
CA GLY A 244 -12.59 -10.43 16.26
C GLY A 244 -12.96 -10.44 17.74
N VAL A 245 -13.46 -11.58 18.22
CA VAL A 245 -13.86 -11.77 19.62
C VAL A 245 -12.68 -11.50 20.57
N CYS A 246 -12.97 -10.97 21.77
CA CYS A 246 -12.01 -10.59 22.81
C CYS A 246 -11.03 -9.45 22.48
N HIS A 247 -10.98 -8.99 21.23
CA HIS A 247 -10.09 -7.92 20.78
C HIS A 247 -10.79 -6.56 20.78
N GLY A 248 -10.09 -5.54 20.31
CA GLY A 248 -10.60 -4.19 20.11
C GLY A 248 -9.99 -3.56 18.85
N ALA A 249 -10.34 -2.32 18.56
CA ALA A 249 -9.78 -1.50 17.48
C ALA A 249 -8.25 -1.49 17.46
N TRP A 250 -7.63 -1.64 18.64
CA TRP A 250 -6.17 -1.67 18.81
C TRP A 250 -5.48 -2.72 17.93
N CYS A 251 -6.12 -3.86 17.60
CA CYS A 251 -5.47 -4.88 16.77
C CYS A 251 -5.20 -4.39 15.35
N TRP A 252 -5.91 -3.36 14.88
CA TRP A 252 -5.75 -2.81 13.54
C TRP A 252 -4.65 -1.75 13.42
N TYR A 253 -3.92 -1.42 14.49
CA TYR A 253 -3.04 -0.23 14.52
C TYR A 253 -2.02 -0.20 13.36
N LYS A 254 -1.43 -1.34 12.97
CA LYS A 254 -0.47 -1.40 11.86
C LYS A 254 -1.14 -1.15 10.51
N VAL A 255 -2.24 -1.85 10.21
CA VAL A 255 -2.99 -1.72 8.95
C VAL A 255 -3.61 -0.33 8.84
N ALA A 256 -4.22 0.18 9.90
CA ALA A 256 -4.79 1.52 9.95
C ALA A 256 -3.72 2.58 9.67
N THR A 257 -2.51 2.42 10.21
CA THR A 257 -1.38 3.30 9.92
C THR A 257 -0.98 3.25 8.43
N VAL A 258 -0.90 2.06 7.84
CA VAL A 258 -0.54 1.89 6.42
C VAL A 258 -1.59 2.52 5.49
N LEU A 259 -2.87 2.21 5.70
CA LEU A 259 -3.98 2.72 4.90
C LEU A 259 -4.13 4.25 5.04
N SER A 260 -4.03 4.79 6.26
CA SER A 260 -4.07 6.24 6.48
C SER A 260 -2.88 6.95 5.84
N SER A 261 -1.67 6.38 5.95
CA SER A 261 -0.47 6.92 5.30
C SER A 261 -0.55 6.87 3.77
N ALA A 262 -1.39 5.99 3.21
CA ALA A 262 -1.68 5.93 1.77
C ALA A 262 -2.74 6.95 1.33
N GLY A 263 -3.35 7.70 2.25
CA GLY A 263 -4.33 8.76 1.97
C GLY A 263 -5.79 8.31 2.11
N HIS A 264 -6.05 7.12 2.64
CA HIS A 264 -7.41 6.61 2.84
C HIS A 264 -7.97 7.04 4.20
N ARG A 265 -9.30 7.17 4.30
CA ARG A 265 -9.97 7.34 5.59
C ARG A 265 -10.08 5.99 6.26
N VAL A 266 -9.74 5.90 7.54
CA VAL A 266 -9.81 4.64 8.29
C VAL A 266 -10.54 4.87 9.61
N THR A 267 -11.53 4.03 9.87
CA THR A 267 -12.28 3.98 11.12
C THR A 267 -12.15 2.58 11.72
N ALA A 268 -11.26 2.41 12.70
CA ALA A 268 -11.18 1.17 13.48
C ALA A 268 -12.12 1.29 14.68
N LEU A 269 -13.04 0.33 14.83
CA LEU A 269 -14.11 0.41 15.82
C LEU A 269 -13.87 -0.52 17.00
N ASP A 270 -14.13 -0.02 18.21
CA ASP A 270 -14.40 -0.88 19.37
C ASP A 270 -15.89 -1.21 19.40
N MET A 271 -16.21 -2.50 19.32
CA MET A 271 -17.57 -3.03 19.52
C MET A 271 -18.02 -2.85 20.98
N ALA A 272 -19.31 -3.10 21.28
CA ALA A 272 -19.81 -2.93 22.64
C ALA A 272 -19.00 -3.78 23.65
N ALA A 273 -18.60 -3.16 24.77
CA ALA A 273 -17.75 -3.76 25.81
C ALA A 273 -16.37 -4.30 25.34
N CYS A 274 -15.90 -3.94 24.15
CA CYS A 274 -14.61 -4.36 23.61
C CYS A 274 -13.55 -3.24 23.63
N GLY A 275 -12.27 -3.63 23.56
CA GLY A 275 -11.14 -2.71 23.53
C GLY A 275 -11.19 -1.65 24.64
N ALA A 276 -11.17 -0.37 24.26
CA ALA A 276 -11.24 0.75 25.21
C ALA A 276 -12.67 1.17 25.55
N ARG A 277 -13.70 0.59 24.92
CA ARG A 277 -15.09 0.93 25.19
C ARG A 277 -15.52 0.43 26.58
N PRO A 278 -16.12 1.30 27.43
CA PRO A 278 -16.62 0.89 28.74
C PRO A 278 -17.73 -0.17 28.67
N GLY A 279 -17.96 -0.85 29.79
CA GLY A 279 -18.99 -1.89 29.95
C GLY A 279 -18.41 -3.29 30.05
N ARG A 280 -19.18 -4.20 30.65
CA ARG A 280 -18.82 -5.62 30.78
C ARG A 280 -19.46 -6.44 29.66
N ALA A 281 -18.85 -7.55 29.26
CA ALA A 281 -19.31 -8.33 28.13
C ALA A 281 -20.69 -8.96 28.37
N GLU A 282 -20.93 -9.39 29.60
CA GLU A 282 -22.20 -9.97 30.07
C GLU A 282 -23.35 -8.96 30.13
N GLU A 283 -23.05 -7.66 30.16
CA GLU A 283 -24.05 -6.58 30.16
C GLU A 283 -24.55 -6.24 28.75
N VAL A 284 -23.89 -6.75 27.70
CA VAL A 284 -24.31 -6.52 26.31
C VAL A 284 -25.49 -7.44 25.99
N PRO A 285 -26.71 -6.89 25.80
CA PRO A 285 -27.94 -7.69 25.86
C PRO A 285 -28.18 -8.52 24.60
N SER A 286 -27.66 -8.09 23.44
CA SER A 286 -27.86 -8.78 22.17
C SER A 286 -26.68 -8.61 21.20
N PHE A 287 -26.65 -9.44 20.16
CA PHE A 287 -25.66 -9.34 19.09
C PHE A 287 -25.82 -8.05 18.26
N GLU A 288 -27.05 -7.54 18.14
CA GLU A 288 -27.31 -6.25 17.48
C GLU A 288 -26.74 -5.08 18.31
N GLU A 289 -26.87 -5.10 19.64
CA GLU A 289 -26.21 -4.10 20.50
C GLU A 289 -24.68 -4.24 20.51
N TYR A 290 -24.16 -5.45 20.46
CA TYR A 290 -22.73 -5.68 20.25
C TYR A 290 -22.22 -5.00 18.98
N SER A 291 -22.98 -5.14 17.89
CA SER A 291 -22.67 -4.60 16.57
C SER A 291 -23.07 -3.13 16.38
N ARG A 292 -23.76 -2.51 17.35
CA ARG A 292 -24.26 -1.14 17.27
C ARG A 292 -23.20 -0.13 16.83
N PRO A 293 -21.95 -0.14 17.35
CA PRO A 293 -20.91 0.80 16.89
C PRO A 293 -20.63 0.74 15.38
N LEU A 294 -20.68 -0.45 14.78
CA LEU A 294 -20.54 -0.62 13.34
C LEU A 294 -21.78 -0.12 12.60
N LEU A 295 -22.97 -0.51 13.06
CA LEU A 295 -24.24 -0.14 12.42
C LEU A 295 -24.40 1.39 12.39
N ASP A 296 -24.08 2.06 13.49
CA ASP A 296 -24.14 3.52 13.60
C ASP A 296 -23.10 4.20 12.70
N ALA A 297 -21.87 3.67 12.64
CA ALA A 297 -20.83 4.20 11.76
C ALA A 297 -21.21 4.12 10.27
N VAL A 298 -21.84 3.02 9.84
CA VAL A 298 -22.32 2.84 8.46
C VAL A 298 -23.54 3.73 8.18
N ALA A 299 -24.48 3.82 9.14
CA ALA A 299 -25.64 4.70 9.03
C ALA A 299 -25.27 6.19 8.96
N ALA A 300 -24.18 6.58 9.62
CA ALA A 300 -23.67 7.95 9.66
C ALA A 300 -22.83 8.34 8.43
N LEU A 301 -22.60 7.43 7.47
CA LEU A 301 -21.87 7.78 6.24
C LEU A 301 -22.57 8.93 5.49
N PRO A 302 -21.81 9.89 4.93
CA PRO A 302 -22.34 10.95 4.09
C PRO A 302 -23.18 10.42 2.92
N PRO A 303 -24.18 11.19 2.44
CA PRO A 303 -24.96 10.82 1.27
C PRO A 303 -24.07 10.52 0.05
N GLY A 304 -24.27 9.36 -0.58
CA GLY A 304 -23.50 8.91 -1.74
C GLY A 304 -22.15 8.24 -1.41
N GLU A 305 -21.69 8.28 -0.16
CA GLU A 305 -20.48 7.56 0.26
C GLU A 305 -20.78 6.09 0.53
N LYS A 306 -19.88 5.21 0.08
CA LYS A 306 -19.88 3.78 0.42
C LYS A 306 -18.56 3.41 1.10
N ALA A 307 -18.64 2.62 2.16
CA ALA A 307 -17.46 2.17 2.90
C ALA A 307 -16.98 0.79 2.44
N VAL A 308 -15.67 0.57 2.55
CA VAL A 308 -15.06 -0.75 2.51
C VAL A 308 -15.09 -1.32 3.92
N LEU A 309 -15.94 -2.31 4.16
CA LEU A 309 -16.03 -2.95 5.48
C LEU A 309 -15.01 -4.09 5.55
N VAL A 310 -14.20 -4.15 6.60
CA VAL A 310 -13.21 -5.21 6.81
C VAL A 310 -13.46 -5.85 8.16
N GLY A 311 -13.83 -7.12 8.18
CA GLY A 311 -14.12 -7.88 9.38
C GLY A 311 -13.10 -8.98 9.59
N HIS A 312 -12.59 -9.10 10.82
CA HIS A 312 -11.71 -10.18 11.24
C HIS A 312 -12.42 -11.16 12.16
N SER A 313 -12.21 -12.46 11.99
CA SER A 313 -12.74 -13.51 12.87
C SER A 313 -14.25 -13.32 13.14
N PHE A 314 -14.67 -13.24 14.41
CA PHE A 314 -16.04 -12.96 14.82
C PHE A 314 -16.64 -11.66 14.23
N GLY A 315 -15.81 -10.66 13.93
CA GLY A 315 -16.24 -9.40 13.30
C GLY A 315 -16.90 -9.59 11.93
N GLY A 316 -16.66 -10.73 11.26
CA GLY A 316 -17.39 -11.11 10.05
C GLY A 316 -18.90 -11.28 10.27
N GLN A 317 -19.35 -11.71 11.46
CA GLN A 317 -20.77 -11.77 11.83
C GLN A 317 -21.39 -10.36 11.83
N SER A 318 -20.68 -9.38 12.40
CA SER A 318 -21.16 -8.00 12.44
C SER A 318 -21.15 -7.35 11.06
N LEU A 319 -20.19 -7.69 10.21
CA LEU A 319 -20.21 -7.32 8.79
C LEU A 319 -21.48 -7.84 8.10
N ALA A 320 -21.81 -9.12 8.29
CA ALA A 320 -23.00 -9.71 7.68
C ALA A 320 -24.28 -8.98 8.10
N LEU A 321 -24.40 -8.62 9.38
CA LEU A 321 -25.53 -7.81 9.88
C LEU A 321 -25.54 -6.40 9.28
N ALA A 322 -24.39 -5.74 9.17
CA ALA A 322 -24.28 -4.42 8.55
C ALA A 322 -24.63 -4.44 7.05
N MET A 323 -24.21 -5.49 6.32
CA MET A 323 -24.57 -5.73 4.92
C MET A 323 -26.08 -5.96 4.77
N GLU A 324 -26.71 -6.69 5.70
CA GLU A 324 -28.16 -6.89 5.70
C GLU A 324 -28.91 -5.57 5.98
N ARG A 325 -28.43 -4.73 6.90
CA ARG A 325 -29.10 -3.46 7.26
C ARG A 325 -28.85 -2.34 6.24
N TYR A 326 -27.66 -2.26 5.66
CA TYR A 326 -27.22 -1.14 4.83
C TYR A 326 -26.49 -1.58 3.54
N PRO A 327 -27.11 -2.44 2.69
CA PRO A 327 -26.44 -2.99 1.50
C PRO A 327 -25.94 -1.90 0.54
N ASP A 328 -26.69 -0.80 0.40
CA ASP A 328 -26.35 0.30 -0.51
C ASP A 328 -25.19 1.18 -0.03
N ARG A 329 -24.78 1.05 1.24
CA ARG A 329 -23.69 1.84 1.86
C ARG A 329 -22.36 1.09 1.92
N VAL A 330 -22.31 -0.13 1.42
CA VAL A 330 -21.11 -0.96 1.40
C VAL A 330 -20.60 -1.08 -0.04
N ALA A 331 -19.36 -0.65 -0.28
CA ALA A 331 -18.71 -0.78 -1.59
C ALA A 331 -18.30 -2.25 -1.82
N VAL A 332 -17.65 -2.82 -0.80
CA VAL A 332 -17.27 -4.23 -0.72
C VAL A 332 -17.07 -4.60 0.76
N ALA A 333 -17.45 -5.82 1.12
CA ALA A 333 -17.18 -6.41 2.43
C ALA A 333 -16.03 -7.41 2.34
N VAL A 334 -14.99 -7.23 3.13
CA VAL A 334 -13.78 -8.05 3.14
C VAL A 334 -13.68 -8.84 4.45
N PHE A 335 -13.70 -10.16 4.33
CA PHE A 335 -13.65 -11.10 5.45
C PHE A 335 -12.21 -11.62 5.57
N VAL A 336 -11.50 -11.25 6.63
CA VAL A 336 -10.07 -11.57 6.83
C VAL A 336 -9.96 -12.63 7.92
N SER A 337 -9.72 -13.89 7.53
CA SER A 337 -9.90 -15.06 8.40
C SER A 337 -11.13 -14.91 9.32
N ALA A 338 -12.30 -14.70 8.70
CA ALA A 338 -13.49 -14.21 9.39
C ALA A 338 -14.71 -15.08 9.14
N ALA A 339 -15.61 -15.10 10.13
CA ALA A 339 -16.87 -15.81 10.02
C ALA A 339 -17.68 -15.20 8.87
N MET A 340 -18.04 -16.02 7.89
CA MET A 340 -18.86 -15.63 6.74
C MET A 340 -20.11 -16.52 6.70
N PRO A 341 -21.22 -16.08 7.34
CA PRO A 341 -22.48 -16.82 7.32
C PRO A 341 -23.04 -16.99 5.91
N ALA A 342 -23.87 -18.02 5.71
CA ALA A 342 -24.61 -18.23 4.48
C ALA A 342 -25.96 -17.51 4.51
N ALA A 343 -26.35 -16.89 3.40
CA ALA A 343 -27.70 -16.34 3.26
C ALA A 343 -28.77 -17.44 3.44
N GLY A 344 -29.89 -17.12 4.09
CA GLY A 344 -30.97 -18.07 4.34
C GLY A 344 -30.65 -19.16 5.38
N LYS A 345 -29.55 -19.02 6.13
CA LYS A 345 -29.17 -19.91 7.24
C LYS A 345 -28.96 -19.10 8.53
N PRO A 346 -29.10 -19.73 9.71
CA PRO A 346 -28.67 -19.14 10.97
C PRO A 346 -27.19 -18.75 10.94
N MET A 347 -26.85 -17.65 11.59
CA MET A 347 -25.47 -17.18 11.70
C MET A 347 -24.62 -18.07 12.63
N THR A 348 -25.27 -18.79 13.57
CA THR A 348 -24.63 -19.80 14.44
C THR A 348 -24.03 -20.98 13.67
N LEU A 349 -24.52 -21.27 12.46
CA LEU A 349 -24.07 -22.40 11.63
C LEU A 349 -22.54 -22.39 11.43
N VAL A 350 -21.93 -21.22 11.31
CA VAL A 350 -20.46 -21.09 11.19
C VAL A 350 -19.76 -21.77 12.38
N PHE A 351 -20.20 -21.49 13.60
CA PHE A 351 -19.59 -22.02 14.82
C PHE A 351 -19.95 -23.48 15.08
N GLU A 352 -21.16 -23.90 14.71
CA GLU A 352 -21.54 -25.31 14.71
C GLU A 352 -20.59 -26.14 13.82
N GLN A 353 -20.26 -25.64 12.63
CA GLN A 353 -19.31 -26.28 11.72
C GLN A 353 -17.87 -26.27 12.27
N VAL A 354 -17.42 -25.16 12.88
CA VAL A 354 -16.10 -25.11 13.55
C VAL A 354 -16.01 -26.21 14.62
N LEU A 355 -17.03 -26.35 15.46
CA LEU A 355 -17.05 -27.36 16.54
C LEU A 355 -17.10 -28.79 16.00
N GLN A 356 -17.73 -29.01 14.84
CA GLN A 356 -17.77 -30.32 14.19
C GLN A 356 -16.41 -30.74 13.61
N GLU A 357 -15.63 -29.80 13.07
CA GLU A 357 -14.30 -30.07 12.51
C GLU A 357 -13.18 -30.14 13.54
N GLN A 358 -13.24 -29.27 14.56
CA GLN A 358 -12.22 -29.13 15.56
C GLN A 358 -12.44 -30.18 16.67
N GLN A 359 -12.23 -31.44 16.30
CA GLN A 359 -12.37 -32.63 17.17
C GLN A 359 -11.08 -32.94 17.97
N PRO A 360 -10.54 -31.99 18.74
CA PRO A 360 -10.01 -32.39 20.04
C PRO A 360 -10.49 -31.49 21.18
N ALA A 361 -10.58 -32.08 22.38
CA ALA A 361 -10.84 -31.39 23.65
C ALA A 361 -9.89 -30.21 23.94
N ASP A 362 -8.76 -30.14 23.23
CA ASP A 362 -7.72 -29.13 23.36
C ASP A 362 -7.85 -27.92 22.42
N PHE A 363 -8.92 -27.80 21.60
CA PHE A 363 -9.04 -26.67 20.64
C PHE A 363 -8.89 -25.31 21.34
N TYR A 364 -9.61 -25.12 22.44
CA TYR A 364 -9.60 -23.89 23.22
C TYR A 364 -8.41 -23.76 24.18
N LEU A 365 -7.56 -24.79 24.32
CA LEU A 365 -6.43 -24.83 25.24
C LEU A 365 -6.79 -24.30 26.65
N ASP A 366 -6.30 -23.12 27.00
CA ASP A 366 -6.49 -22.46 28.30
C ASP A 366 -7.51 -21.31 28.27
N CYS A 367 -8.33 -21.21 27.22
CA CYS A 367 -9.45 -20.27 27.21
C CYS A 367 -10.48 -20.63 28.28
N LYS A 368 -11.13 -19.59 28.82
CA LYS A 368 -12.18 -19.74 29.83
C LYS A 368 -13.52 -19.38 29.22
N ILE A 369 -14.50 -20.26 29.39
CA ILE A 369 -15.90 -19.98 29.13
C ILE A 369 -16.57 -19.87 30.50
N GLU A 370 -17.16 -18.72 30.77
CA GLU A 370 -17.90 -18.46 32.00
C GLU A 370 -19.36 -18.26 31.67
N THR A 371 -20.22 -18.94 32.42
CA THR A 371 -21.67 -18.82 32.31
C THR A 371 -22.18 -17.99 33.49
N SER A 372 -22.95 -16.96 33.18
CA SER A 372 -23.56 -16.05 34.16
C SER A 372 -25.01 -15.75 33.79
N GLY A 373 -25.71 -14.96 34.60
CA GLY A 373 -27.10 -14.57 34.35
C GLY A 373 -28.14 -15.61 34.82
N ASP A 374 -29.37 -15.46 34.32
CA ASP A 374 -30.50 -16.33 34.63
C ASP A 374 -30.27 -17.74 34.03
N PRO A 375 -30.44 -18.84 34.79
CA PRO A 375 -30.38 -20.20 34.25
C PRO A 375 -31.30 -20.46 33.03
N GLN A 376 -32.41 -19.74 32.90
CA GLN A 376 -33.30 -19.82 31.73
C GLN A 376 -32.77 -19.05 30.52
N HIS A 377 -31.91 -18.05 30.75
CA HIS A 377 -31.32 -17.19 29.72
C HIS A 377 -29.81 -17.00 30.01
N PRO A 378 -29.01 -18.07 29.94
CA PRO A 378 -27.61 -18.00 30.34
C PRO A 378 -26.81 -17.08 29.42
N VAL A 379 -25.88 -16.34 30.01
CA VAL A 379 -24.93 -15.49 29.29
C VAL A 379 -23.55 -16.13 29.36
N GLU A 380 -23.05 -16.56 28.21
CA GLU A 380 -21.71 -17.12 28.08
C GLU A 380 -20.70 -16.09 27.57
N THR A 381 -19.65 -15.87 28.35
CA THR A 381 -18.49 -15.06 27.96
C THR A 381 -17.28 -15.94 27.72
N LEU A 382 -16.54 -15.64 26.67
CA LEU A 382 -15.27 -16.26 26.33
C LEU A 382 -14.12 -15.30 26.68
N GLN A 383 -13.10 -15.82 27.36
CA GLN A 383 -11.83 -15.15 27.57
C GLN A 383 -10.71 -16.02 26.99
N PHE A 384 -9.91 -15.44 26.09
CA PHE A 384 -8.74 -16.14 25.57
C PHE A 384 -7.65 -16.28 26.63
N GLY A 385 -7.09 -17.49 26.72
CA GLY A 385 -5.94 -17.78 27.57
C GLY A 385 -4.61 -17.50 26.86
N PRO A 386 -3.51 -17.28 27.61
CA PRO A 386 -2.21 -16.96 27.05
C PRO A 386 -1.65 -18.04 26.10
N ARG A 387 -1.85 -19.33 26.38
CA ARG A 387 -1.38 -20.41 25.50
C ARG A 387 -2.17 -20.44 24.20
N TYR A 388 -3.47 -20.20 24.26
CA TYR A 388 -4.29 -20.10 23.05
C TYR A 388 -3.86 -18.91 22.18
N LEU A 389 -3.65 -17.72 22.78
CA LEU A 389 -3.14 -16.57 22.05
C LEU A 389 -1.82 -16.90 21.34
N GLU A 390 -0.83 -17.42 22.07
CA GLU A 390 0.50 -17.74 21.53
C GLU A 390 0.46 -18.82 20.44
N GLN A 391 -0.28 -19.92 20.66
CA GLN A 391 -0.17 -21.13 19.83
C GLN A 391 -1.21 -21.23 18.71
N ARG A 392 -2.26 -20.40 18.75
CA ARG A 392 -3.38 -20.46 17.79
C ARG A 392 -3.61 -19.15 17.06
N LEU A 393 -3.40 -18.01 17.72
CA LEU A 393 -3.71 -16.71 17.13
C LEU A 393 -2.47 -15.93 16.67
N TYR A 394 -1.39 -15.96 17.45
CA TYR A 394 -0.19 -15.12 17.29
C TYR A 394 1.08 -15.89 16.94
N GLN A 395 0.98 -17.15 16.50
CA GLN A 395 2.12 -18.04 16.31
C GLN A 395 3.13 -17.58 15.25
N LEU A 396 2.75 -16.63 14.37
CA LEU A 396 3.63 -16.00 13.38
C LEU A 396 3.72 -14.48 13.55
N SER A 397 3.04 -13.93 14.56
CA SER A 397 3.03 -12.51 14.86
C SER A 397 4.28 -12.12 15.65
N PRO A 398 4.77 -10.88 15.50
CA PRO A 398 5.87 -10.38 16.33
C PRO A 398 5.57 -10.53 17.84
N PRO A 399 6.57 -10.88 18.67
CA PRO A 399 6.36 -11.11 20.10
C PRO A 399 5.86 -9.87 20.86
N GLU A 400 6.17 -8.68 20.37
CA GLU A 400 5.64 -7.42 20.92
C GLU A 400 4.12 -7.32 20.74
N ASP A 401 3.57 -7.83 19.64
CA ASP A 401 2.13 -7.84 19.39
C ASP A 401 1.42 -8.87 20.27
N LEU A 402 2.03 -10.02 20.54
CA LEU A 402 1.53 -10.98 21.52
C LEU A 402 1.53 -10.36 22.93
N THR A 403 2.59 -9.65 23.30
CA THR A 403 2.68 -8.94 24.58
C THR A 403 1.58 -7.89 24.71
N LEU A 404 1.34 -7.10 23.65
CA LEU A 404 0.23 -6.16 23.58
C LEU A 404 -1.11 -6.87 23.74
N ALA A 405 -1.31 -8.00 23.05
CA ALA A 405 -2.54 -8.77 23.12
C ALA A 405 -2.81 -9.27 24.54
N MET A 406 -1.81 -9.86 25.20
CA MET A 406 -1.92 -10.33 26.60
C MET A 406 -2.36 -9.21 27.57
N ALA A 407 -1.99 -7.96 27.29
CA ALA A 407 -2.39 -6.81 28.10
C ALA A 407 -3.76 -6.21 27.73
N ALA A 408 -4.26 -6.47 26.52
CA ALA A 408 -5.40 -5.74 25.95
C ALA A 408 -6.63 -6.60 25.66
N VAL A 409 -6.51 -7.93 25.62
CA VAL A 409 -7.67 -8.81 25.41
C VAL A 409 -8.63 -8.73 26.61
N ARG A 410 -9.93 -8.77 26.32
CA ARG A 410 -11.01 -8.70 27.31
C ARG A 410 -12.01 -9.82 27.07
N PRO A 411 -12.80 -10.23 28.07
CA PRO A 411 -13.86 -11.20 27.84
C PRO A 411 -14.85 -10.65 26.82
N SER A 412 -15.46 -11.51 26.02
CA SER A 412 -16.52 -11.16 25.09
C SER A 412 -17.64 -12.17 25.14
N ARG A 413 -18.89 -11.72 25.05
CA ARG A 413 -20.05 -12.61 24.95
C ARG A 413 -20.02 -13.35 23.63
N ARG A 414 -20.42 -14.63 23.64
CA ARG A 414 -20.40 -15.51 22.44
C ARG A 414 -21.62 -15.35 21.54
N PHE A 415 -22.74 -14.87 22.10
CA PHE A 415 -24.02 -14.64 21.42
C PHE A 415 -24.61 -15.86 20.69
N LEU A 416 -24.18 -17.09 21.03
CA LEU A 416 -24.67 -18.30 20.35
C LEU A 416 -26.16 -18.59 20.61
N ASN A 417 -26.71 -18.05 21.70
CA ASN A 417 -28.12 -18.11 22.06
C ASN A 417 -28.88 -16.80 21.79
N ASP A 418 -28.32 -15.91 20.96
CA ASP A 418 -28.97 -14.65 20.59
C ASP A 418 -29.96 -14.87 19.45
N ALA A 419 -31.14 -14.25 19.55
CA ALA A 419 -32.19 -14.38 18.54
C ALA A 419 -31.76 -13.93 17.13
N THR A 420 -30.86 -12.94 17.01
CA THR A 420 -30.31 -12.51 15.72
C THR A 420 -29.38 -13.56 15.14
N MET A 421 -28.63 -14.26 16.00
CA MET A 421 -27.66 -15.27 15.60
C MET A 421 -28.34 -16.59 15.22
N GLU A 422 -29.36 -17.01 15.98
CA GLU A 422 -30.14 -18.23 15.72
C GLU A 422 -31.17 -18.04 14.60
N GLY A 423 -31.67 -16.82 14.43
CA GLY A 423 -32.64 -16.48 13.40
C GLY A 423 -32.07 -16.51 11.98
N ILE A 424 -32.96 -16.72 10.99
CA ILE A 424 -32.63 -16.58 9.57
C ILE A 424 -32.79 -15.10 9.19
N VAL A 425 -31.80 -14.28 9.55
CA VAL A 425 -31.83 -12.82 9.36
C VAL A 425 -31.25 -12.40 8.00
N LEU A 426 -30.28 -13.14 7.48
CA LEU A 426 -29.52 -12.75 6.28
C LEU A 426 -30.23 -13.20 5.00
N THR A 427 -30.57 -12.23 4.15
CA THR A 427 -31.33 -12.45 2.91
C THR A 427 -30.45 -12.46 1.67
N ALA A 428 -30.90 -13.10 0.59
CA ALA A 428 -30.17 -13.08 -0.68
C ALA A 428 -30.22 -11.69 -1.32
N GLU A 429 -31.33 -10.98 -1.13
CA GLU A 429 -31.64 -9.68 -1.74
C GLU A 429 -30.85 -8.53 -1.10
N ARG A 430 -30.46 -8.66 0.17
CA ARG A 430 -29.75 -7.59 0.91
C ARG A 430 -28.34 -8.02 1.26
N TYR A 431 -28.16 -8.90 2.25
CA TYR A 431 -26.85 -9.45 2.57
C TYR A 431 -26.19 -10.03 1.32
N GLY A 432 -26.87 -10.89 0.57
CA GLY A 432 -26.39 -11.55 -0.66
C GLY A 432 -26.03 -10.61 -1.82
N ALA A 433 -26.65 -9.42 -1.89
CA ALA A 433 -26.41 -8.46 -2.97
C ALA A 433 -25.08 -7.67 -2.81
N VAL A 434 -24.53 -7.61 -1.60
CA VAL A 434 -23.28 -6.88 -1.35
C VAL A 434 -22.08 -7.64 -1.90
N ARG A 435 -21.21 -6.93 -2.62
CA ARG A 435 -19.94 -7.47 -3.15
C ARG A 435 -19.04 -7.89 -2.01
N ARG A 436 -18.37 -9.03 -2.13
CA ARG A 436 -17.57 -9.57 -1.03
C ARG A 436 -16.27 -10.22 -1.49
N ALA A 437 -15.27 -10.12 -0.63
CA ALA A 437 -14.00 -10.81 -0.76
C ALA A 437 -13.66 -11.52 0.55
N TYR A 438 -12.94 -12.62 0.45
CA TYR A 438 -12.42 -13.39 1.58
C TYR A 438 -10.89 -13.47 1.45
N ILE A 439 -10.18 -13.03 2.48
CA ILE A 439 -8.74 -13.16 2.61
C ILE A 439 -8.46 -14.33 3.57
N VAL A 440 -7.92 -15.41 3.02
CA VAL A 440 -7.56 -16.63 3.74
C VAL A 440 -6.18 -16.46 4.35
N ALA A 441 -6.08 -16.60 5.67
CA ALA A 441 -4.79 -16.73 6.35
C ALA A 441 -4.32 -18.18 6.22
N GLU A 442 -3.22 -18.41 5.52
CA GLU A 442 -2.85 -19.75 5.04
C GLU A 442 -2.23 -20.63 6.13
N GLU A 443 -1.64 -20.01 7.14
CA GLU A 443 -0.98 -20.65 8.29
C GLU A 443 -1.73 -20.38 9.59
N ASP A 444 -3.03 -20.09 9.47
CA ASP A 444 -3.95 -19.92 10.59
C ASP A 444 -4.09 -21.25 11.35
N ALA A 445 -3.63 -21.25 12.60
CA ALA A 445 -3.66 -22.39 13.50
C ALA A 445 -4.97 -22.49 14.28
N SER A 446 -5.86 -21.49 14.19
CA SER A 446 -7.21 -21.53 14.75
C SER A 446 -8.19 -22.11 13.73
N TRP A 447 -8.24 -21.55 12.52
CA TRP A 447 -9.13 -22.02 11.45
C TRP A 447 -8.32 -22.45 10.24
N SER A 448 -8.44 -23.73 9.86
CA SER A 448 -7.70 -24.24 8.71
C SER A 448 -8.02 -23.45 7.44
N ALA A 449 -7.01 -23.28 6.58
CA ALA A 449 -7.18 -22.55 5.32
C ALA A 449 -8.20 -23.26 4.39
N GLU A 450 -8.38 -24.58 4.53
CA GLU A 450 -9.44 -25.34 3.86
C GLU A 450 -10.82 -24.95 4.38
N PHE A 451 -11.01 -24.88 5.71
CA PHE A 451 -12.27 -24.47 6.31
C PHE A 451 -12.65 -23.05 5.92
N GLN A 452 -11.70 -22.11 5.95
CA GLN A 452 -11.91 -20.74 5.52
C GLN A 452 -12.39 -20.67 4.05
N ARG A 453 -11.77 -21.43 3.14
CA ARG A 453 -12.20 -21.50 1.72
C ARG A 453 -13.59 -22.11 1.57
N ARG A 454 -13.90 -23.16 2.35
CA ARG A 454 -15.23 -23.78 2.33
C ARG A 454 -16.31 -22.84 2.85
N MET A 455 -16.02 -22.07 3.90
CA MET A 455 -16.92 -21.06 4.41
C MET A 455 -17.21 -19.99 3.36
N ALA A 456 -16.18 -19.53 2.64
CA ALA A 456 -16.33 -18.61 1.52
C ALA A 456 -17.21 -19.17 0.38
N SER A 457 -17.18 -20.49 0.14
CA SER A 457 -17.96 -21.13 -0.92
C SER A 457 -19.46 -21.20 -0.63
N TRP A 458 -19.88 -21.04 0.63
CA TRP A 458 -21.30 -20.95 1.00
C TRP A 458 -21.98 -19.71 0.43
N ASN A 459 -21.20 -18.71 0.01
CA ASN A 459 -21.66 -17.47 -0.58
C ASN A 459 -21.13 -17.34 -2.02
N PRO A 460 -21.90 -17.76 -3.04
CA PRO A 460 -21.50 -17.66 -4.44
C PRO A 460 -21.10 -16.23 -4.84
N GLY A 461 -20.07 -16.10 -5.67
CA GLY A 461 -19.54 -14.80 -6.10
C GLY A 461 -18.50 -14.18 -5.16
N THR A 462 -18.14 -14.84 -4.07
CA THR A 462 -17.05 -14.41 -3.19
C THR A 462 -15.70 -14.49 -3.89
N GLU A 463 -14.98 -13.36 -3.95
CA GLU A 463 -13.58 -13.35 -4.38
C GLU A 463 -12.67 -13.88 -3.27
N VAL A 464 -11.93 -14.96 -3.53
CA VAL A 464 -11.01 -15.54 -2.54
C VAL A 464 -9.55 -15.17 -2.85
N ARG A 465 -8.81 -14.75 -1.82
CA ARG A 465 -7.37 -14.41 -1.88
C ARG A 465 -6.64 -15.12 -0.75
N GLY A 466 -5.55 -15.82 -1.05
CA GLY A 466 -4.67 -16.40 -0.03
C GLY A 466 -3.62 -15.40 0.43
N LEU A 467 -3.34 -15.37 1.72
CA LEU A 467 -2.29 -14.56 2.34
C LEU A 467 -1.29 -15.49 3.04
N GLN A 468 -0.15 -15.67 2.37
CA GLN A 468 0.90 -16.60 2.77
C GLN A 468 1.75 -16.04 3.93
N GLY A 469 2.16 -16.92 4.83
CA GLY A 469 2.84 -16.62 6.08
C GLY A 469 2.00 -15.87 7.12
N ALA A 470 0.66 -15.87 7.02
CA ALA A 470 -0.21 -15.19 7.96
C ALA A 470 -0.85 -16.19 8.94
N ASP A 471 -0.75 -15.86 10.23
CA ASP A 471 -1.50 -16.52 11.31
C ASP A 471 -2.96 -16.00 11.38
N HIS A 472 -3.68 -16.34 12.45
CA HIS A 472 -5.05 -15.83 12.65
C HIS A 472 -5.11 -14.31 12.84
N MET A 473 -3.98 -13.63 13.03
CA MET A 473 -3.89 -12.18 13.16
C MET A 473 -3.16 -11.54 11.96
N PRO A 474 -3.68 -11.63 10.71
CA PRO A 474 -2.99 -11.10 9.53
C PRO A 474 -2.65 -9.60 9.58
N MET A 475 -3.44 -8.83 10.34
CA MET A 475 -3.19 -7.40 10.55
C MET A 475 -1.96 -7.13 11.42
N LEU A 476 -1.40 -8.15 12.09
CA LEU A 476 -0.22 -8.06 12.95
C LEU A 476 0.97 -8.82 12.36
N SER A 477 0.76 -10.04 11.84
CA SER A 477 1.78 -10.89 11.21
C SER A 477 2.16 -10.43 9.80
N LYS A 478 1.18 -10.01 8.99
CA LYS A 478 1.36 -9.59 7.58
C LYS A 478 0.67 -8.25 7.24
N PRO A 479 0.91 -7.17 8.02
CA PRO A 479 0.17 -5.91 7.89
C PRO A 479 0.32 -5.24 6.53
N ARG A 480 1.51 -5.31 5.90
CA ARG A 480 1.78 -4.61 4.63
C ARG A 480 1.11 -5.33 3.47
N GLU A 481 1.23 -6.64 3.44
CA GLU A 481 0.66 -7.54 2.45
C GLU A 481 -0.86 -7.54 2.54
N LEU A 482 -1.42 -7.60 3.77
CA LEU A 482 -2.85 -7.42 3.98
C LEU A 482 -3.32 -6.06 3.48
N SER A 483 -2.65 -4.96 3.86
CA SER A 483 -3.01 -3.62 3.40
C SER A 483 -3.01 -3.51 1.87
N LYS A 484 -2.03 -4.13 1.20
CA LYS A 484 -1.98 -4.19 -0.26
C LYS A 484 -3.19 -4.92 -0.84
N LEU A 485 -3.56 -6.09 -0.31
CA LEU A 485 -4.76 -6.81 -0.77
C LEU A 485 -6.04 -6.01 -0.55
N LEU A 486 -6.17 -5.34 0.60
CA LEU A 486 -7.31 -4.47 0.89
C LEU A 486 -7.44 -3.32 -0.13
N LEU A 487 -6.32 -2.70 -0.52
CA LEU A 487 -6.29 -1.67 -1.54
C LEU A 487 -6.66 -2.21 -2.92
N GLU A 488 -6.08 -3.35 -3.33
CA GLU A 488 -6.40 -3.98 -4.62
C GLU A 488 -7.89 -4.36 -4.73
N ILE A 489 -8.47 -4.87 -3.63
CA ILE A 489 -9.90 -5.18 -3.56
C ILE A 489 -10.73 -3.89 -3.61
N ALA A 490 -10.39 -2.88 -2.81
CA ALA A 490 -11.11 -1.62 -2.79
C ALA A 490 -11.10 -0.93 -4.17
N ASP A 491 -9.94 -0.85 -4.83
CA ASP A 491 -9.78 -0.26 -6.16
C ASP A 491 -10.58 -1.00 -7.24
N LYS A 492 -10.77 -2.31 -7.09
CA LYS A 492 -11.55 -3.12 -8.03
C LYS A 492 -13.06 -2.87 -7.91
N TYR A 493 -13.55 -2.62 -6.70
CA TYR A 493 -14.98 -2.57 -6.39
C TYR A 493 -15.54 -1.16 -6.17
N SER A 494 -14.72 -0.12 -6.32
CA SER A 494 -15.11 1.28 -6.15
C SER A 494 -15.35 2.00 -7.48
#